data_AF-A0A348T097-F1
#
_entry.id   AF-A0A348T097-F1
#
_cell.length_a   1.000
_cell.length_b   1.000
_cell.length_c   1.000
_cell.angle_alpha   90.00
_cell.angle_beta   90.00
_cell.angle_gamma   90.00
#
_symmetry.space_group_name_H-M   'P 1'
#
loop_
_entity.id
_entity.type
_entity.pdbx_description
1 polymer ?
#
loop_
_entity_poly.entity_id
_entity_poly.type
_entity_poly.pdbx_seq_one_letter_code
_entity_poly.pdbx_strand_id
1 'polypeptide(L)'
;MKYDFTSIMNRHGKDAIAVDSVGQMNGFAPEAPKPGFDVIPMWVADMNFPTVPTIQQAIIERAQHPAFGYFSATDEYYDSIIRWHQTRNGVTGLTKECIGYENGVLGGVISALTSFAAPGDAVLLHSPTYIG
;
A
#
# COMPACT_ATOMS: atom_id res chain seq x y z
N MET A 1 -22.24 -12.02 0.77
CA MET A 1 -21.82 -11.00 1.76
C MET A 1 -22.12 -9.63 1.15
N LYS A 2 -22.68 -8.68 1.92
CA LYS A 2 -22.96 -7.32 1.44
C LYS A 2 -21.85 -6.40 1.99
N TYR A 3 -21.17 -5.67 1.11
CA TYR A 3 -20.15 -4.70 1.47
C TYR A 3 -20.71 -3.28 1.41
N ASP A 4 -20.14 -2.38 2.20
CA ASP A 4 -20.51 -0.96 2.23
C ASP A 4 -19.45 -0.11 1.52
N PHE A 5 -19.84 0.41 0.36
CA PHE A 5 -19.06 1.37 -0.43
C PHE A 5 -19.78 2.72 -0.53
N THR A 6 -20.68 3.01 0.42
CA THR A 6 -21.55 4.19 0.40
C THR A 6 -21.42 5.05 1.65
N SER A 7 -21.11 4.46 2.80
CA SER A 7 -20.87 5.23 4.02
C SER A 7 -19.64 6.12 3.89
N ILE A 8 -19.81 7.40 4.25
CA ILE A 8 -18.71 8.36 4.33
C ILE A 8 -18.03 8.17 5.69
N MET A 9 -16.84 7.58 5.68
CA MET A 9 -16.04 7.35 6.87
C MET A 9 -15.25 8.61 7.26
N ASN A 10 -15.39 9.07 8.51
CA ASN A 10 -14.54 10.13 9.03
C ASN A 10 -13.14 9.60 9.37
N ARG A 11 -12.12 10.15 8.71
CA ARG A 11 -10.71 9.79 8.88
C ARG A 11 -9.88 10.87 9.59
N HIS A 12 -10.48 12.01 9.95
CA HIS A 12 -9.76 13.09 10.62
C HIS A 12 -9.22 12.67 11.99
N GLY A 13 -7.97 13.05 12.28
CA GLY A 13 -7.32 12.72 13.55
C GLY A 13 -7.08 11.21 13.73
N LYS A 14 -7.04 10.47 12.61
CA LYS A 14 -6.70 9.03 12.54
C LYS A 14 -5.40 8.82 11.78
N ASP A 15 -4.48 9.78 11.88
CA ASP A 15 -3.18 9.79 11.22
C ASP A 15 -3.30 9.67 9.68
N ALA A 16 -4.35 10.25 9.10
CA ALA A 16 -4.71 10.06 7.69
C ALA A 16 -4.14 11.19 6.83
N ILE A 17 -2.92 11.00 6.28
CA ILE A 17 -2.23 12.01 5.44
C ILE A 17 -3.14 12.59 4.35
N ALA A 18 -3.88 11.74 3.64
CA ALA A 18 -4.79 12.14 2.57
C ALA A 18 -5.77 13.25 3.01
N VAL A 19 -6.24 13.20 4.26
CA VAL A 19 -7.29 14.05 4.81
C VAL A 19 -6.71 15.16 5.69
N ASP A 20 -5.80 14.81 6.59
CA ASP A 20 -5.28 15.72 7.63
C ASP A 20 -4.19 16.67 7.12
N SER A 21 -3.55 16.37 5.97
CA SER A 21 -2.43 17.19 5.45
C SER A 21 -2.84 18.30 4.48
N VAL A 22 -4.11 18.37 4.09
CA VAL A 22 -4.60 19.40 3.15
C VAL A 22 -4.37 20.79 3.74
N GLY A 23 -3.66 21.64 3.00
CA GLY A 23 -3.26 22.99 3.42
C GLY A 23 -2.12 23.06 4.45
N GLN A 24 -1.47 21.95 4.80
CA GLN A 24 -0.41 21.91 5.83
C GLN A 24 1.00 21.64 5.26
N MET A 25 1.11 20.89 4.15
CA MET A 25 2.42 20.49 3.58
C MET A 25 2.69 21.18 2.25
N ASN A 26 3.20 22.41 2.30
CA ASN A 26 3.49 23.22 1.11
C ASN A 26 4.36 22.44 0.10
N GLY A 27 3.87 22.33 -1.13
CA GLY A 27 4.56 21.64 -2.22
C GLY A 27 4.39 20.12 -2.26
N PHE A 28 3.74 19.51 -1.26
CA PHE A 28 3.43 18.08 -1.23
C PHE A 28 1.93 17.81 -1.17
N ALA A 29 1.22 18.43 -0.22
CA ALA A 29 -0.23 18.31 -0.11
C ALA A 29 -0.94 19.41 -0.92
N PRO A 30 -2.18 19.17 -1.37
CA PRO A 30 -3.03 20.20 -1.96
C PRO A 30 -3.25 21.37 -1.00
N GLU A 31 -3.39 22.57 -1.57
CA GLU A 31 -3.80 23.74 -0.82
C GLU A 31 -5.22 23.58 -0.25
N ALA A 32 -5.51 24.32 0.83
CA ALA A 32 -6.86 24.37 1.37
C ALA A 32 -7.83 24.96 0.33
N PRO A 33 -9.08 24.48 0.28
CA PRO A 33 -10.09 25.05 -0.61
C PRO A 33 -10.40 26.49 -0.20
N LYS A 34 -10.99 27.24 -1.13
CA LYS A 34 -11.46 28.61 -0.85
C LYS A 34 -12.49 28.61 0.28
N PRO A 35 -12.60 29.71 1.05
CA PRO A 35 -13.66 29.84 2.06
C PRO A 35 -15.04 29.57 1.46
N GLY A 36 -15.85 28.76 2.16
CA GLY A 36 -17.19 28.36 1.72
C GLY A 36 -17.25 27.06 0.89
N PHE A 37 -16.13 26.37 0.67
CA PHE A 37 -16.08 25.06 0.02
C PHE A 37 -15.65 23.95 0.98
N ASP A 38 -16.24 22.77 0.82
CA ASP A 38 -15.84 21.56 1.53
C ASP A 38 -14.55 20.96 0.94
N VAL A 39 -13.75 20.32 1.79
CA VAL A 39 -12.56 19.58 1.38
C VAL A 39 -12.97 18.17 0.94
N ILE A 40 -12.61 17.78 -0.30
CA ILE A 40 -12.71 16.39 -0.77
C ILE A 40 -11.31 15.92 -1.17
N PRO A 41 -10.61 15.15 -0.33
CA PRO A 41 -9.23 14.73 -0.61
C PRO A 41 -9.20 13.62 -1.66
N MET A 42 -8.62 13.92 -2.83
CA MET A 42 -8.55 13.02 -4.00
C MET A 42 -7.12 12.87 -4.56
N TRP A 43 -6.10 12.94 -3.70
CA TRP A 43 -4.69 13.07 -4.13
C TRP A 43 -3.79 11.89 -3.73
N VAL A 44 -3.92 11.34 -2.51
CA VAL A 44 -3.17 10.15 -2.08
C VAL A 44 -3.88 8.89 -2.56
N ALA A 45 -3.11 7.92 -3.05
CA ALA A 45 -3.59 6.62 -3.51
C ALA A 45 -3.88 5.64 -2.35
N ASP A 46 -4.78 6.02 -1.44
CA ASP A 46 -5.43 5.12 -0.49
C ASP A 46 -6.96 5.16 -0.66
N MET A 47 -7.70 4.36 0.12
CA MET A 47 -9.16 4.24 -0.04
C MET A 47 -9.92 4.92 1.10
N ASN A 48 -11.05 5.56 0.76
CA ASN A 48 -12.06 6.02 1.71
C ASN A 48 -13.13 4.95 1.98
N PHE A 49 -12.74 3.68 1.97
CA PHE A 49 -13.59 2.54 2.31
C PHE A 49 -12.99 1.75 3.47
N PRO A 50 -13.82 1.13 4.33
CA PRO A 50 -13.31 0.17 5.28
C PRO A 50 -12.63 -0.99 4.53
N THR A 51 -11.56 -1.52 5.10
CA THR A 51 -10.97 -2.77 4.63
C THR A 51 -11.98 -3.92 4.76
N VAL A 52 -11.80 -5.00 4.02
CA VAL A 52 -12.68 -6.17 4.12
C VAL A 52 -12.66 -6.73 5.56
N PRO A 53 -13.82 -7.08 6.16
CA PRO A 53 -13.87 -7.43 7.59
C PRO A 53 -12.95 -8.59 8.00
N THR A 54 -12.69 -9.53 7.08
CA THR A 54 -11.80 -10.67 7.33
C THR A 54 -10.35 -10.25 7.60
N ILE A 55 -9.89 -9.11 7.05
CA ILE A 55 -8.56 -8.58 7.35
C ILE A 55 -8.51 -8.05 8.79
N GLN A 56 -9.52 -7.29 9.22
CA GLN A 56 -9.58 -6.80 10.61
C GLN A 56 -9.65 -7.97 11.59
N GLN A 57 -10.47 -8.99 11.29
CA GLN A 57 -10.59 -10.19 12.12
C GLN A 57 -9.25 -10.92 12.28
N ALA A 58 -8.52 -11.15 11.18
CA ALA A 58 -7.22 -11.81 11.23
C ALA A 58 -6.17 -11.03 12.02
N ILE A 59 -6.18 -9.69 11.91
CA ILE A 59 -5.29 -8.81 12.70
C ILE A 59 -5.65 -8.90 14.19
N ILE A 60 -6.94 -8.82 14.53
CA ILE A 60 -7.42 -8.92 15.92
C ILE A 60 -7.05 -10.28 16.52
N GLU A 61 -7.30 -11.36 15.79
CA GLU A 61 -6.95 -12.73 16.20
C GLU A 61 -5.44 -12.85 16.44
N ARG A 62 -4.60 -12.35 15.53
CA ARG A 62 -3.15 -12.35 15.74
C ARG A 62 -2.75 -11.51 16.96
N ALA A 63 -3.41 -10.38 17.20
CA ALA A 63 -3.13 -9.50 18.33
C ALA A 63 -3.56 -10.08 19.69
N GLN A 64 -4.47 -11.06 19.71
CA GLN A 64 -4.82 -11.79 20.95
C GLN A 64 -3.67 -12.64 21.48
N HIS A 65 -2.73 -13.05 20.62
CA HIS A 65 -1.52 -13.74 21.06
C HIS A 65 -0.53 -12.73 21.67
N PRO A 66 -0.07 -12.91 22.92
CA PRO A 66 0.67 -11.88 23.65
C PRO A 66 2.13 -11.68 23.20
N ALA A 67 2.69 -12.58 22.38
CA ALA A 67 4.06 -12.45 21.88
C ALA A 67 4.14 -11.83 20.47
N PHE A 68 5.06 -10.88 20.30
CA PHE A 68 5.32 -10.11 19.07
C PHE A 68 6.80 -10.09 18.68
N GLY A 69 7.53 -11.15 19.01
CA GLY A 69 8.95 -11.29 18.67
C GLY A 69 9.20 -11.58 17.19
N TYR A 70 10.44 -11.95 16.87
CA TYR A 70 10.85 -12.35 15.52
C TYR A 70 9.95 -13.46 14.95
N PHE A 71 9.63 -13.33 13.67
CA PHE A 71 8.80 -14.27 12.93
C PHE A 71 9.46 -14.59 11.58
N SER A 72 9.06 -15.73 11.01
CA SER A 72 9.33 -16.08 9.62
C SER A 72 8.01 -16.20 8.88
N ALA A 73 7.99 -15.85 7.59
CA ALA A 73 6.82 -16.08 6.75
C ALA A 73 6.51 -17.59 6.67
N THR A 74 5.22 -17.93 6.81
CA THR A 74 4.73 -19.31 6.74
C THR A 74 4.61 -19.78 5.29
N ASP A 75 4.47 -21.08 5.04
CA ASP A 75 4.23 -21.56 3.67
C ASP A 75 2.92 -21.02 3.09
N GLU A 76 1.87 -20.87 3.92
CA GLU A 76 0.60 -20.24 3.48
C GLU A 76 0.78 -18.79 2.98
N TYR A 77 1.75 -18.04 3.52
CA TYR A 77 2.06 -16.70 3.01
C TYR A 77 2.43 -16.77 1.51
N TYR A 78 3.34 -17.67 1.16
CA TYR A 78 3.79 -17.85 -0.23
C TYR A 78 2.71 -18.48 -1.10
N ASP A 79 2.05 -19.54 -0.61
CA ASP A 79 1.01 -20.24 -1.35
C ASP A 79 -0.17 -19.32 -1.69
N SER A 80 -0.51 -18.39 -0.80
CA SER A 80 -1.57 -17.40 -1.04
C SER A 80 -1.22 -16.43 -2.17
N ILE A 81 0.03 -15.97 -2.24
CA ILE A 81 0.54 -15.07 -3.29
C ILE A 81 0.58 -15.82 -4.64
N ILE A 82 1.17 -17.02 -4.65
CA ILE A 82 1.27 -17.86 -5.86
C ILE A 82 -0.12 -18.16 -6.42
N ARG A 83 -1.05 -18.59 -5.56
CA ARG A 83 -2.44 -18.87 -5.93
C ARG A 83 -3.17 -17.61 -6.43
N TRP A 84 -2.95 -16.45 -5.82
CA TRP A 84 -3.54 -15.19 -6.29
C TRP A 84 -3.09 -14.86 -7.71
N HIS A 85 -1.79 -14.93 -7.98
CA HIS A 85 -1.25 -14.65 -9.32
C HIS A 85 -1.71 -15.67 -10.37
N GLN A 86 -1.77 -16.96 -10.01
CA GLN A 86 -2.28 -17.99 -10.90
C GLN A 86 -3.76 -17.76 -11.25
N THR A 87 -4.59 -17.51 -10.24
CA THR A 87 -6.05 -17.42 -10.41
C THR A 87 -6.52 -16.09 -11.01
N ARG A 88 -5.86 -14.98 -10.66
CA ARG A 88 -6.27 -13.63 -11.11
C ARG A 88 -5.57 -13.16 -12.37
N ASN A 89 -4.33 -13.58 -12.56
CA ASN A 89 -3.45 -13.05 -13.60
C ASN A 89 -2.95 -14.13 -14.57
N GLY A 90 -3.32 -15.40 -14.37
CA GLY A 90 -2.91 -16.51 -15.24
C GLY A 90 -1.41 -16.85 -15.19
N VAL A 91 -0.69 -16.36 -14.18
CA VAL A 91 0.76 -16.57 -14.04
C VAL A 91 1.00 -17.97 -13.50
N THR A 92 1.63 -18.84 -14.29
CA THR A 92 2.03 -20.20 -13.91
C THR A 92 3.54 -20.30 -13.71
N GLY A 93 3.98 -21.19 -12.81
CA GLY A 93 5.40 -21.42 -12.53
C GLY A 93 6.06 -20.47 -11.54
N LEU A 94 5.31 -19.58 -10.87
CA LEU A 94 5.84 -18.76 -9.78
C LEU A 94 6.18 -19.67 -8.59
N THR A 95 7.42 -19.58 -8.08
CA THR A 95 7.89 -20.36 -6.93
C THR A 95 8.15 -19.47 -5.71
N LYS A 96 8.30 -20.09 -4.54
CA LYS A 96 8.61 -19.40 -3.28
C LYS A 96 9.91 -18.58 -3.36
N GLU A 97 10.91 -19.09 -4.09
CA GLU A 97 12.22 -18.44 -4.29
C GLU A 97 12.14 -17.18 -5.14
N CYS A 98 11.07 -17.01 -5.94
CA CYS A 98 10.81 -15.78 -6.68
C CYS A 98 10.18 -14.67 -5.81
N ILE A 99 9.80 -14.96 -4.57
CA ILE A 99 9.07 -14.04 -3.70
C ILE A 99 10.01 -13.52 -2.61
N GLY A 100 10.44 -12.26 -2.76
CA GLY A 100 11.14 -11.50 -1.73
C GLY A 100 10.17 -10.75 -0.81
N TYR A 101 10.63 -10.42 0.39
CA TYR A 101 9.92 -9.54 1.32
C TYR A 101 10.56 -8.15 1.32
N GLU A 102 9.74 -7.11 1.19
CA GLU A 102 10.15 -5.71 1.33
C GLU A 102 8.99 -4.89 1.88
N ASN A 103 9.26 -3.81 2.61
CA ASN A 103 8.22 -3.01 3.28
C ASN A 103 7.39 -2.17 2.29
N GLY A 104 7.80 -2.07 1.03
CA GLY A 104 7.07 -1.40 -0.04
C GLY A 104 7.75 -1.55 -1.39
N VAL A 105 7.02 -1.23 -2.46
CA VAL A 105 7.53 -1.38 -3.85
C VAL A 105 8.77 -0.52 -4.10
N LEU A 106 8.80 0.72 -3.60
CA LEU A 106 9.93 1.62 -3.81
C LEU A 106 11.24 1.09 -3.20
N GLY A 107 11.20 0.50 -2.01
CA GLY A 107 12.36 -0.15 -1.40
C GLY A 107 12.92 -1.28 -2.29
N GLY A 108 12.03 -2.05 -2.92
CA GLY A 108 12.41 -3.10 -3.87
C GLY A 108 13.02 -2.54 -5.16
N VAL A 109 12.44 -1.47 -5.70
CA VAL A 109 12.98 -0.76 -6.88
C VAL A 109 14.37 -0.22 -6.61
N ILE A 110 14.57 0.45 -5.47
CA ILE A 110 15.89 0.98 -5.08
C ILE A 110 16.89 -0.16 -4.90
N SER A 111 16.52 -1.25 -4.22
CA SER A 111 17.39 -2.42 -4.03
C SER A 111 17.84 -3.03 -5.36
N ALA A 112 16.91 -3.19 -6.30
CA ALA A 112 17.22 -3.66 -7.65
C ALA A 112 18.15 -2.68 -8.37
N LEU A 113 17.83 -1.38 -8.37
CA LEU A 113 18.66 -0.37 -9.01
C LEU A 113 20.09 -0.37 -8.48
N THR A 114 20.28 -0.40 -7.16
CA THR A 114 21.61 -0.42 -6.54
C THR A 114 22.37 -1.73 -6.73
N SER A 115 21.68 -2.81 -7.09
CA SER A 115 22.31 -4.11 -7.38
C SER A 115 22.77 -4.23 -8.83
N PHE A 116 22.18 -3.46 -9.76
CA PHE A 116 22.39 -3.61 -11.20
C PHE A 116 22.91 -2.35 -11.91
N ALA A 117 23.00 -1.21 -11.21
CA ALA A 117 23.48 0.06 -11.76
C ALA A 117 24.43 0.77 -10.80
N ALA A 118 25.37 1.53 -11.36
CA ALA A 118 26.28 2.40 -10.64
C ALA A 118 25.88 3.88 -10.79
N PRO A 119 26.34 4.77 -9.89
CA PRO A 119 26.15 6.21 -10.07
C PRO A 119 26.68 6.68 -11.44
N GLY A 120 25.79 7.26 -12.25
CA GLY A 120 26.07 7.72 -13.62
C GLY A 120 25.48 6.84 -14.72
N ASP A 121 25.04 5.62 -14.40
CA ASP A 121 24.35 4.76 -15.37
C ASP A 121 22.97 5.32 -15.74
N ALA A 122 22.57 5.08 -17.00
CA ALA A 122 21.26 5.51 -17.50
C ALA A 122 20.18 4.48 -17.18
N VAL A 123 19.02 4.95 -16.71
CA VAL A 123 17.82 4.14 -16.47
C VAL A 123 16.68 4.64 -17.36
N LEU A 124 16.12 3.76 -18.18
CA LEU A 124 14.97 4.09 -19.02
C LEU A 124 13.68 4.13 -18.19
N LEU A 125 12.91 5.22 -18.34
CA LEU A 125 11.61 5.41 -17.71
C LEU A 125 10.65 6.03 -18.74
N HIS A 126 9.38 5.61 -18.71
CA HIS A 126 8.33 6.20 -19.54
C HIS A 126 7.60 7.29 -18.74
N SER A 127 7.45 8.49 -19.31
CA SER A 127 6.77 9.62 -18.67
C SER A 127 5.44 9.98 -19.37
N PRO A 128 4.41 10.50 -18.65
CA PRO A 128 4.38 10.72 -17.20
C PRO A 128 4.27 9.41 -16.42
N THR A 129 4.82 9.36 -15.21
CA THR A 129 4.74 8.19 -14.34
C THR A 129 4.69 8.62 -12.87
N TYR A 130 4.53 7.64 -11.99
CA TYR A 130 4.63 7.81 -10.55
C TYR A 130 5.98 8.43 -10.16
N ILE A 131 5.94 9.47 -9.32
CA ILE A 131 7.12 10.23 -8.90
C ILE A 131 7.78 9.71 -7.62
N GLY A 132 7.23 8.64 -7.02
CA GLY A 132 7.78 8.02 -5.82
C GLY A 132 8.91 7.06 -6.16
#